data_AF-A0A970B900-F1
#
_entry.id   AF-A0A970B900-F1
#
_cell.length_a   1.000
_cell.length_b   1.000
_cell.length_c   1.000
_cell.angle_alpha   90.00
_cell.angle_beta   90.00
_cell.angle_gamma   90.00
#
_symmetry.space_group_name_H-M   'P 1'
#
loop_
_entity.id
_entity.type
_entity.pdbx_description
1 polymer ?
#
loop_
_entity_poly.entity_id
_entity_poly.type
_entity_poly.pdbx_seq_one_letter_code
_entity_poly.pdbx_strand_id
1 'polypeptide(L)'
;GHGRVVYTTEELTHALLAYLPVRPNLPDDHLWLETDRRLHDGLVRSRLRRWGQAAGIDVSPHVLRHTLATLLINREIPVETLRRLLGHRSPNVTQQYARLSDSVVQRQFQTAIEGIEGIAAAEWPMPSSIDKVQAAQELT
;
A
#
# COMPACT_ATOMS: atom_id res chain seq x y z
N GLY A 1 -0.98 5.82 20.63
CA GLY A 1 -1.00 5.56 19.17
C GLY A 1 -0.31 4.24 18.93
N HIS A 2 -0.80 3.40 18.01
CA HIS A 2 -0.20 2.09 17.77
C HIS A 2 1.11 2.28 17.00
N GLY A 3 2.21 1.74 17.53
CA GLY A 3 3.49 1.69 16.83
C GLY A 3 3.36 0.85 15.56
N ARG A 4 4.04 1.25 14.49
CA ARG A 4 4.11 0.49 13.24
C ARG A 4 5.53 0.46 12.72
N VAL A 5 5.88 -0.61 12.03
CA VAL A 5 7.13 -0.73 11.29
C VAL A 5 6.89 -0.21 9.87
N VAL A 6 7.83 0.59 9.37
CA VAL A 6 7.87 1.04 7.98
C VAL A 6 9.14 0.50 7.36
N TYR A 7 9.02 -0.16 6.23
CA TYR A 7 10.16 -0.68 5.49
C TYR A 7 10.86 0.47 4.75
N THR A 8 12.19 0.45 4.74
CA THR A 8 13.02 1.42 4.02
C THR A 8 13.57 0.80 2.75
N THR A 9 13.80 1.62 1.72
CA THR A 9 14.59 1.20 0.56
C THR A 9 16.08 1.24 0.90
N GLU A 10 16.90 0.67 0.03
CA GLU A 10 18.35 0.75 0.16
C GLU A 10 18.84 2.20 0.12
N GLU A 11 18.30 3.03 -0.76
CA GLU A 11 18.64 4.46 -0.88
C GLU A 11 18.25 5.24 0.37
N LEU A 12 17.06 4.98 0.94
CA LEU A 12 16.64 5.62 2.18
C LEU A 12 17.53 5.18 3.35
N THR A 13 17.90 3.90 3.39
CA THR A 13 18.80 3.36 4.42
C THR A 13 20.17 4.02 4.33
N HIS A 14 20.75 4.11 3.13
CA HIS A 14 22.00 4.81 2.90
C HIS A 14 21.93 6.29 3.29
N ALA A 15 20.86 7.00 2.93
CA ALA A 15 20.67 8.39 3.31
C ALA A 15 20.58 8.58 4.84
N LEU A 16 19.88 7.68 5.54
CA LEU A 16 19.80 7.69 7.00
C LEU A 16 21.16 7.42 7.64
N LEU A 17 21.88 6.41 7.18
CA LEU A 17 23.22 6.07 7.68
C LEU A 17 24.24 7.18 7.42
N ALA A 18 24.09 7.95 6.34
CA ALA A 18 24.92 9.13 6.08
C ALA A 18 24.56 10.32 7.00
N TYR A 19 23.29 10.43 7.40
CA TYR A 19 22.82 11.53 8.25
C TYR A 19 23.10 11.31 9.74
N LEU A 20 22.97 10.07 10.25
CA LEU A 20 23.13 9.77 11.67
C LEU A 20 24.46 10.26 12.28
N PRO A 21 25.62 10.14 11.61
CA PRO A 21 26.90 10.63 12.15
C PRO A 21 27.00 12.15 12.25
N VAL A 22 26.30 12.90 11.39
CA VAL A 22 26.31 14.37 11.37
C VAL A 22 25.16 14.99 12.17
N ARG A 23 24.24 14.16 12.69
CA ARG A 23 23.14 14.60 13.53
C ARG A 23 23.72 15.16 14.85
N PRO A 24 23.36 16.39 15.25
CA PRO A 24 23.79 16.95 16.53
C PRO A 24 23.43 16.05 17.71
N ASN A 25 24.39 15.85 18.62
CA ASN A 25 24.15 15.12 19.86
C ASN A 25 23.48 16.05 20.88
N LEU A 26 22.15 16.03 20.91
CA LEU A 26 21.33 16.80 21.83
C LEU A 26 20.54 15.85 22.74
N PRO A 27 20.11 16.31 23.93
CA PRO A 27 19.19 15.53 24.79
C PRO A 27 17.86 15.19 24.10
N ASP A 28 17.50 15.92 23.05
CA ASP A 28 16.33 15.64 22.23
C ASP A 28 16.59 14.43 21.30
N ASP A 29 15.80 13.37 21.46
CA ASP A 29 15.90 12.10 20.72
C ASP A 29 15.12 12.11 19.38
N HIS A 30 14.56 13.24 18.94
CA HIS A 30 13.90 13.31 17.63
C HIS A 30 14.91 13.12 16.49
N LEU A 31 14.67 12.16 15.59
CA LEU A 31 15.58 11.87 14.47
C LEU A 31 15.93 13.11 13.64
N TRP A 32 14.92 13.91 13.29
CA TRP A 32 15.09 15.11 12.46
C TRP A 32 15.14 16.37 13.31
N LEU A 33 16.22 17.13 13.16
CA LEU A 33 16.47 18.36 13.91
C LEU A 33 16.59 19.56 12.96
N GLU A 34 16.12 20.71 13.45
CA GLU A 34 16.44 22.04 12.95
C GLU A 34 17.38 22.68 13.97
N THR A 35 18.68 22.68 13.65
CA THR A 35 19.77 23.20 14.51
C THR A 35 19.83 22.56 15.90
N ASP A 36 19.00 23.04 16.83
CA ASP A 36 18.95 22.68 18.24
C ASP A 36 17.57 22.15 18.69
N ARG A 37 16.60 22.05 17.78
CA ARG A 37 15.20 21.68 18.09
C ARG A 37 14.67 20.64 17.12
N ARG A 38 13.61 19.93 17.51
CA ARG A 38 12.89 19.03 16.58
C ARG A 38 12.43 19.77 15.31
N LEU A 39 12.49 19.07 14.19
CA LEU A 39 11.98 19.56 12.92
C LEU A 39 10.45 19.71 12.97
N HIS A 40 9.94 20.90 12.64
CA HIS A 40 8.50 21.16 12.55
C HIS A 40 7.92 20.85 11.16
N ASP A 41 6.67 20.37 11.12
CA ASP A 41 5.94 20.07 9.88
C ASP A 41 5.86 21.26 8.90
N GLY A 42 5.82 22.49 9.43
CA GLY A 42 5.82 23.71 8.62
C GLY A 42 7.11 23.87 7.82
N LEU A 43 8.26 23.53 8.42
CA LEU A 43 9.56 23.59 7.76
C LEU A 43 9.71 22.50 6.70
N VAL A 44 9.21 21.29 6.98
CA VAL A 44 9.16 20.22 5.98
C VAL A 44 8.36 20.67 4.76
N ARG A 45 7.17 21.25 4.98
CA ARG A 45 6.31 21.77 3.90
C ARG A 45 6.99 22.90 3.13
N SER A 46 7.65 23.85 3.80
CA SER A 46 8.32 24.96 3.12
C SER A 46 9.53 24.50 2.30
N ARG A 47 10.31 23.54 2.80
CA ARG A 47 11.42 22.92 2.06
C ARG A 47 10.93 22.17 0.83
N LEU A 48 9.90 21.33 0.97
CA LEU A 48 9.29 20.61 -0.15
C LEU A 48 8.75 21.56 -1.22
N ARG A 49 8.07 22.65 -0.82
CA ARG A 49 7.58 23.66 -1.75
C ARG A 49 8.73 24.33 -2.50
N ARG A 50 9.82 24.68 -1.81
CA ARG A 50 11.01 25.28 -2.43
C ARG A 50 11.64 24.34 -3.47
N TRP A 51 11.82 23.07 -3.13
CA TRP A 51 12.35 22.07 -4.06
C TRP A 51 11.41 21.82 -5.23
N GLY A 52 10.10 21.77 -4.98
CA GLY A 52 9.08 21.67 -6.02
C GLY A 52 9.16 22.83 -7.00
N GLN A 53 9.23 24.07 -6.51
CA GLN A 53 9.40 25.27 -7.35
C GLN A 53 10.67 25.20 -8.20
N ALA A 54 11.80 24.77 -7.63
CA ALA A 54 13.05 24.60 -8.37
C ALA A 54 12.97 23.51 -9.45
N ALA A 55 12.18 22.45 -9.21
CA ALA A 55 11.93 21.37 -10.16
C ALA A 55 10.74 21.63 -11.11
N GLY A 56 10.05 22.77 -10.99
CA GLY A 56 8.88 23.10 -11.80
C GLY A 56 7.63 22.25 -11.51
N ILE A 57 7.54 21.64 -10.32
CA ILE A 57 6.44 20.75 -9.92
C ILE A 57 5.84 21.18 -8.56
N ASP A 58 4.52 21.01 -8.38
CA ASP A 58 3.91 21.24 -7.06
C ASP A 58 4.07 20.00 -6.18
N VAL A 59 4.68 20.18 -5.01
CA VAL A 59 5.05 19.07 -4.12
C VAL A 59 4.66 19.40 -2.68
N SER A 60 3.93 18.47 -2.07
CA SER A 60 3.60 18.48 -0.65
C SER A 60 3.68 17.08 -0.06
N PRO A 61 3.75 16.92 1.28
CA PRO A 61 3.75 15.59 1.92
C PRO A 61 2.54 14.73 1.54
N HIS A 62 1.38 15.35 1.30
CA HIS A 62 0.17 14.66 0.89
C HIS A 62 0.27 14.17 -0.56
N VAL A 63 0.77 15.02 -1.47
CA VAL A 63 1.00 14.65 -2.88
C VAL A 63 2.00 13.50 -2.97
N LEU A 64 3.15 13.60 -2.28
CA LEU A 64 4.16 12.54 -2.27
C LEU A 64 3.60 11.20 -1.74
N ARG A 65 2.78 11.24 -0.68
CA ARG A 65 2.12 10.04 -0.16
C ARG A 65 1.14 9.44 -1.17
N HIS A 66 0.36 10.27 -1.86
CA HIS A 66 -0.54 9.80 -2.92
C HIS A 66 0.23 9.20 -4.09
N THR A 67 1.28 9.87 -4.57
CA THR A 67 2.14 9.35 -5.64
C THR A 67 2.72 8.00 -5.29
N LEU A 68 3.29 7.83 -4.08
CA LEU A 68 3.79 6.54 -3.61
C LEU A 68 2.68 5.49 -3.61
N ALA A 69 1.51 5.82 -3.08
CA ALA A 69 0.39 4.89 -3.00
C ALA A 69 -0.06 4.40 -4.38
N THR A 70 -0.26 5.33 -5.33
CA THR A 70 -0.61 5.02 -6.71
C THR A 70 0.46 4.16 -7.39
N LEU A 71 1.76 4.47 -7.20
CA LEU A 71 2.86 3.69 -7.75
C LEU A 71 2.90 2.25 -7.23
N LEU A 72 2.55 2.05 -5.95
CA LEU A 72 2.52 0.72 -5.33
C LEU A 72 1.31 -0.11 -5.83
N ILE A 73 0.14 0.51 -5.98
CA ILE A 73 -1.06 -0.16 -6.52
C ILE A 73 -0.86 -0.56 -7.97
N ASN A 74 -0.26 0.32 -8.77
CA ASN A 74 0.04 0.04 -10.18
C ASN A 74 1.07 -1.10 -10.34
N ARG A 75 1.84 -1.39 -9.29
CA ARG A 75 2.71 -2.58 -9.18
C ARG A 75 2.03 -3.76 -8.50
N GLU A 76 0.70 -3.77 -8.50
CA GLU A 76 -0.14 -4.87 -8.04
C GLU A 76 0.01 -5.21 -6.56
N ILE A 77 0.52 -4.28 -5.74
CA ILE A 77 0.52 -4.46 -4.29
C ILE A 77 -0.95 -4.49 -3.82
N PRO A 78 -1.38 -5.54 -3.10
CA PRO A 78 -2.75 -5.63 -2.61
C PRO A 78 -3.12 -4.42 -1.76
N VAL A 79 -4.34 -3.93 -1.95
CA VAL A 79 -4.85 -2.72 -1.28
C VAL A 79 -4.76 -2.83 0.26
N GLU A 80 -4.95 -4.03 0.82
CA GLU A 80 -4.80 -4.26 2.26
C GLU A 80 -3.34 -4.16 2.72
N THR A 81 -2.39 -4.68 1.94
CA THR A 81 -0.95 -4.53 2.18
C THR A 81 -0.55 -3.06 2.13
N LEU A 82 -1.04 -2.31 1.14
CA LEU A 82 -0.83 -0.87 1.03
C LEU A 82 -1.37 -0.11 2.25
N ARG A 83 -2.59 -0.44 2.69
CA ARG A 83 -3.22 0.19 3.86
C ARG A 83 -2.36 0.04 5.11
N ARG A 84 -1.79 -1.15 5.31
CA ARG A 84 -0.86 -1.46 6.42
C ARG A 84 0.44 -0.67 6.30
N LEU A 85 1.02 -0.60 5.09
CA LEU A 85 2.27 0.15 4.83
C LEU A 85 2.12 1.66 5.08
N LEU A 86 1.02 2.26 4.63
CA LEU A 86 0.79 3.70 4.76
C LEU A 86 0.18 4.12 6.10
N GLY A 87 -0.35 3.15 6.87
CA GLY A 87 -0.92 3.37 8.19
C GLY A 87 -2.20 4.21 8.19
N HIS A 88 -3.01 4.10 7.13
CA HIS A 88 -4.31 4.77 7.05
C HIS A 88 -5.30 4.12 8.03
N ARG A 89 -5.75 4.88 9.05
CA ARG A 89 -6.75 4.42 10.03
C ARG A 89 -8.18 4.42 9.47
N SER A 90 -8.45 5.20 8.42
CA SER A 90 -9.77 5.29 7.82
C SER A 90 -9.81 4.58 6.46
N PRO A 91 -10.79 3.67 6.23
CA PRO A 91 -10.95 2.95 4.96
C PRO A 91 -11.31 3.85 3.76
N ASN A 92 -11.67 5.12 3.97
CA ASN A 92 -12.10 6.02 2.89
C ASN A 92 -10.99 6.37 1.88
N VAL A 93 -9.74 6.51 2.32
CA VAL A 93 -8.60 6.77 1.41
C VAL A 93 -8.23 5.49 0.64
N THR A 94 -8.50 4.33 1.24
CA THR A 94 -8.27 3.00 0.65
C THR A 94 -9.26 2.70 -0.49
N GLN A 95 -10.50 3.18 -0.42
CA GLN A 95 -11.47 3.03 -1.51
C GLN A 95 -11.09 3.81 -2.78
N GLN A 96 -10.44 4.98 -2.63
CA GLN A 96 -9.97 5.76 -3.77
C GLN A 96 -8.86 5.02 -4.54
N TYR A 97 -8.04 4.24 -3.82
CA TYR A 97 -7.01 3.39 -4.38
C TYR A 97 -7.56 2.15 -5.09
N ALA A 98 -8.63 1.55 -4.58
CA ALA A 98 -9.30 0.43 -5.25
C ALA A 98 -9.85 0.84 -6.63
N ARG A 99 -10.39 2.06 -6.77
CA ARG A 99 -10.89 2.58 -8.07
C ARG A 99 -9.79 2.84 -9.10
N LEU A 100 -8.57 3.10 -8.66
CA LEU A 100 -7.41 3.21 -9.55
C LEU A 100 -6.94 1.83 -10.05
N SER A 101 -7.46 0.74 -9.47
CA SER A 101 -6.97 -0.61 -9.68
C SER A 101 -7.88 -1.49 -10.54
N ASP A 102 -8.92 -0.98 -11.20
CA ASP A 102 -9.86 -1.84 -11.96
C ASP A 102 -9.14 -2.76 -12.96
N SER A 103 -8.08 -2.27 -13.63
CA SER A 103 -7.23 -3.08 -14.50
C SER A 103 -6.36 -4.11 -13.75
N VAL A 104 -5.94 -3.79 -12.53
CA VAL A 104 -5.16 -4.69 -11.65
C VAL A 104 -6.07 -5.78 -11.08
N VAL A 105 -7.28 -5.43 -10.65
CA VAL A 105 -8.31 -6.35 -10.16
C VAL A 105 -8.68 -7.35 -11.26
N GLN A 106 -8.91 -6.88 -12.49
CA GLN A 106 -9.20 -7.75 -13.62
C GLN A 106 -8.05 -8.74 -13.88
N ARG A 107 -6.79 -8.29 -13.83
CA ARG A 107 -5.62 -9.14 -14.03
C ARG A 107 -5.43 -10.15 -12.90
N GLN A 108 -5.58 -9.73 -11.64
CA GLN A 108 -5.50 -10.61 -10.47
C GLN A 108 -6.59 -11.67 -10.48
N PHE A 109 -7.81 -11.29 -10.88
CA PHE A 109 -8.91 -12.24 -11.11
C PHE A 109 -8.54 -13.25 -12.20
N GLN A 110 -8.03 -12.78 -13.34
CA GLN A 110 -7.63 -13.64 -14.45
C GLN A 110 -6.53 -14.64 -14.04
N THR A 111 -5.49 -14.19 -13.34
CA THR A 111 -4.43 -15.07 -12.84
C THR A 111 -4.94 -16.08 -11.81
N ALA A 112 -5.84 -15.65 -10.91
CA ALA A 112 -6.41 -16.55 -9.90
C ALA A 112 -7.31 -17.61 -10.54
N ILE A 113 -8.16 -17.22 -11.51
CA ILE A 113 -9.06 -18.16 -12.17
C ILE A 113 -8.30 -19.12 -13.09
N GLU A 114 -7.21 -18.70 -13.74
CA GLU A 114 -6.33 -19.61 -14.50
C GLU A 114 -5.73 -20.70 -13.60
N GLY A 115 -5.35 -20.36 -12.35
CA GLY A 115 -4.88 -21.35 -11.39
C GLY A 115 -5.97 -22.31 -10.88
N ILE A 116 -7.23 -21.85 -10.86
CA ILE A 116 -8.38 -22.65 -10.42
C ILE A 116 -8.92 -23.53 -11.56
N GLU A 117 -9.08 -22.97 -12.76
CA GLU A 117 -9.51 -23.68 -13.98
C GLU A 117 -8.42 -24.63 -14.51
N GLY A 118 -7.15 -24.40 -14.15
CA GLY A 118 -6.04 -25.32 -14.39
C GLY A 118 -6.09 -26.59 -13.52
N ILE A 119 -6.97 -26.66 -12.52
CA ILE A 119 -7.29 -27.90 -11.83
C ILE A 119 -8.13 -28.74 -12.79
N ALA A 120 -7.50 -29.69 -13.47
CA ALA A 120 -8.20 -30.62 -14.35
C ALA A 120 -9.38 -31.26 -13.59
N ALA A 121 -10.55 -31.31 -14.23
CA ALA A 121 -11.78 -31.89 -13.68
C ALA A 121 -11.65 -33.33 -13.12
N ALA A 122 -10.51 -33.99 -13.34
CA ALA A 122 -10.16 -35.27 -12.75
C ALA A 122 -9.95 -35.21 -11.22
N GLU A 123 -9.55 -34.07 -10.65
CA GLU A 123 -9.37 -33.88 -9.20
C GLU A 123 -10.54 -33.13 -8.53
N TRP A 124 -11.61 -32.83 -9.27
CA TRP A 124 -12.80 -32.25 -8.69
C TRP A 124 -13.41 -33.27 -7.70
N PRO A 125 -13.59 -32.93 -6.41
CA PRO A 125 -14.24 -33.83 -5.47
C PRO A 125 -15.70 -33.98 -5.89
N MET A 126 -15.96 -35.01 -6.69
CA MET A 126 -17.31 -35.41 -7.03
C MET A 126 -18.02 -35.74 -5.73
N PRO A 127 -19.16 -35.10 -5.42
CA PRO A 127 -19.90 -35.45 -4.22
C PRO A 127 -20.23 -36.94 -4.28
N SER A 128 -19.73 -37.70 -3.31
CA SER A 128 -20.11 -39.10 -3.13
C SER A 128 -21.59 -39.11 -2.78
N SER A 129 -22.39 -39.50 -3.77
CA SER A 129 -23.86 -39.59 -3.74
C SER A 129 -24.59 -38.26 -3.94
N ILE A 130 -24.90 -37.95 -5.20
CA ILE A 130 -26.17 -37.27 -5.49
C ILE A 130 -27.26 -38.32 -5.31
N ASP A 131 -27.73 -38.48 -4.07
CA ASP A 131 -28.96 -39.19 -3.80
C ASP A 131 -30.10 -38.40 -4.45
N LYS A 132 -30.54 -38.91 -5.61
CA LYS A 132 -31.85 -38.75 -6.25
C LYS A 132 -32.64 -37.50 -5.84
N VAL A 133 -32.40 -36.37 -6.51
CA VAL A 133 -33.48 -35.41 -6.75
C VAL A 133 -34.30 -35.90 -7.95
N GLN A 134 -35.00 -37.01 -7.74
CA GLN A 134 -36.18 -37.44 -8.48
C GLN A 134 -37.34 -37.46 -7.48
N ALA A 135 -37.88 -36.28 -7.15
CA ALA A 135 -39.08 -36.17 -6.31
C ALA A 135 -39.80 -34.80 -6.45
N ALA A 136 -39.94 -34.25 -7.66
CA ALA A 136 -40.77 -33.06 -7.86
C ALA A 136 -41.38 -32.95 -9.27
N GLN A 137 -41.83 -34.06 -9.86
CA GLN A 137 -42.56 -34.02 -11.14
C GLN A 137 -43.86 -34.83 -11.23
N GLU A 138 -44.35 -35.45 -10.15
CA GLU A 138 -45.70 -36.07 -10.19
C GLU A 138 -46.45 -35.83 -8.89
N LEU A 139 -47.24 -34.75 -8.86
CA LEU A 139 -48.51 -34.64 -8.14
C LEU A 139 -49.32 -33.50 -8.81
N THR A 140 -49.96 -33.84 -9.93
CA THR A 140 -51.24 -33.31 -10.40
C THR A 140 -52.03 -34.53 -10.87
#